data_AF-A0A658K645-F1
#
_entry.id   AF-A0A658K645-F1
#
_cell.length_a   1.000
_cell.length_b   1.000
_cell.length_c   1.000
_cell.angle_alpha   90.00
_cell.angle_beta   90.00
_cell.angle_gamma   90.00
#
_symmetry.space_group_name_H-M   'P 1'
#
loop_
_entity.id
_entity.type
_entity.pdbx_description
1 polymer ?
#
loop_
_entity_poly.entity_id
_entity_poly.type
_entity_poly.pdbx_seq_one_letter_code
_entity_poly.pdbx_strand_id
1 'polypeptide(L)'
;MRSDNKKQVIRLVHEQFCHELRTCGVETLPNRSLNLPRVLAEGGKPLVLISSYRLTRSKAPHWVMVTDCDSDFVYLHDPDIDHSLHRQAIDCQHMPVSHADFNRMSCFGTDKLRAAVIVFAAPVDDHACASQAASAARPQDPVH
;
A
#
# COMPACT_ATOMS: atom_id res chain seq x y z
N MET A 1 11.79 8.89 35.09
CA MET A 1 12.80 9.53 34.20
C MET A 1 13.01 8.78 32.87
N ARG A 2 11.99 8.14 32.27
CA ARG A 2 12.08 7.43 30.98
C ARG A 2 11.21 8.04 29.86
N SER A 3 10.61 9.21 30.12
CA SER A 3 9.62 9.87 29.25
C SER A 3 10.24 10.91 28.32
N ASP A 4 11.06 11.83 28.83
CA ASP A 4 11.46 13.01 28.05
C ASP A 4 12.56 12.70 27.03
N ASN A 5 13.54 11.88 27.40
CA ASN A 5 14.57 11.44 26.44
C ASN A 5 13.96 10.60 25.30
N LYS A 6 12.99 9.71 25.62
CA LYS A 6 12.28 8.90 24.63
C LYS A 6 11.42 9.76 23.69
N LYS A 7 10.73 10.78 24.22
CA LYS A 7 9.98 11.75 23.41
C LYS A 7 10.90 12.53 22.47
N GLN A 8 12.06 12.95 22.96
CA GLN A 8 13.03 13.72 22.18
C GLN A 8 13.61 12.89 21.03
N VAL A 9 13.93 11.62 21.27
CA VAL A 9 14.36 10.69 20.21
C VAL A 9 13.25 10.49 19.17
N ILE A 10 12.01 10.22 19.61
CA ILE A 10 10.88 10.04 18.70
C ILE A 10 10.65 11.29 17.84
N ARG A 11 10.74 12.49 18.44
CA ARG A 11 10.60 13.76 17.73
C ARG A 11 11.70 13.92 16.67
N LEU A 12 12.96 13.68 17.04
CA LEU A 12 14.08 13.87 16.12
C LEU A 12 14.00 12.91 14.92
N VAL A 13 13.67 11.64 15.18
CA VAL A 13 13.45 10.64 14.13
C VAL A 13 12.26 11.03 13.24
N HIS A 14 11.18 11.52 13.83
CA HIS A 14 10.03 12.01 13.07
C HIS A 14 10.39 13.20 12.17
N GLU A 15 11.12 14.19 12.70
CA GLU A 15 11.59 15.35 11.94
C GLU A 15 12.50 14.94 10.77
N GLN A 16 13.36 13.93 10.98
CA GLN A 16 14.20 13.36 9.93
C GLN A 16 13.37 12.68 8.84
N PHE A 17 12.42 11.81 9.20
CA PHE A 17 11.54 11.18 8.19
C PHE A 17 10.72 12.21 7.40
N CYS A 18 10.22 13.26 8.07
CA CYS A 18 9.55 14.35 7.37
C CYS A 18 10.50 15.10 6.42
N HIS A 19 11.77 15.24 6.76
CA HIS A 19 12.76 15.83 5.88
C HIS A 19 13.03 14.96 4.66
N GLU A 20 13.27 13.66 4.85
CA GLU A 20 13.49 12.69 3.78
C GLU A 20 12.27 12.57 2.84
N LEU A 21 11.05 12.58 3.38
CA LEU A 21 9.83 12.58 2.57
C LEU A 21 9.70 13.82 1.70
N ARG A 22 10.14 15.00 2.18
CA ARG A 22 10.12 16.25 1.40
C ARG A 22 11.15 16.27 0.27
N THR A 23 12.26 15.55 0.43
CA THR A 23 13.32 15.48 -0.58
C THR A 23 13.15 14.32 -1.54
N CYS A 24 12.28 13.36 -1.22
CA CYS A 24 11.90 12.27 -2.10
C CYS A 24 10.84 12.73 -3.13
N GLY A 25 10.81 12.10 -4.31
CA GLY A 25 9.83 12.37 -5.36
C GLY A 25 8.41 11.86 -5.06
N VAL A 26 8.07 11.63 -3.79
CA VAL A 26 6.73 11.18 -3.38
C VAL A 26 5.81 12.38 -3.25
N GLU A 27 4.73 12.39 -4.03
CA GLU A 27 3.69 13.42 -3.90
C GLU A 27 2.92 13.25 -2.58
N THR A 28 2.92 14.28 -1.74
CA THR A 28 2.14 14.29 -0.51
C THR A 28 0.78 14.92 -0.74
N LEU A 29 -0.28 14.13 -0.64
CA LEU A 29 -1.64 14.64 -0.75
C LEU A 29 -2.08 15.32 0.57
N PRO A 30 -2.55 16.57 0.54
CA PRO A 30 -2.93 17.31 1.74
C PRO A 30 -4.27 16.83 2.34
N ASN A 31 -5.01 15.98 1.62
CA ASN A 31 -6.35 15.59 2.00
C ASN A 31 -6.34 14.38 2.95
N ARG A 32 -6.97 14.53 4.12
CA ARG A 32 -7.15 13.44 5.09
C ARG A 32 -8.13 12.36 4.62
N SER A 33 -8.98 12.68 3.64
CA SER A 33 -9.97 11.75 3.11
C SER A 33 -9.38 10.91 1.99
N LEU A 34 -9.20 9.62 2.27
CA LEU A 34 -8.82 8.62 1.28
C LEU A 34 -10.08 8.14 0.54
N ASN A 35 -10.28 8.61 -0.70
CA ASN A 35 -11.38 8.17 -1.56
C ASN A 35 -10.97 6.89 -2.29
N LEU A 36 -11.19 5.74 -1.65
CA LEU A 36 -10.82 4.43 -2.20
C LEU A 36 -11.45 4.16 -3.58
N PRO A 37 -12.76 4.39 -3.80
CA PRO A 37 -13.36 4.16 -5.12
C PRO A 37 -12.66 4.93 -6.23
N ARG A 38 -12.33 6.21 -5.99
CA ARG A 38 -11.63 7.04 -6.98
C ARG A 38 -10.22 6.52 -7.25
N VAL A 39 -9.45 6.25 -6.19
CA VAL A 39 -8.06 5.78 -6.33
C VAL A 39 -8.00 4.45 -7.07
N LEU A 40 -8.90 3.52 -6.74
CA LEU A 40 -8.98 2.22 -7.40
C LEU A 40 -9.40 2.37 -8.88
N ALA A 41 -10.35 3.26 -9.18
CA ALA A 41 -10.77 3.56 -10.55
C ALA A 41 -9.66 4.19 -11.40
N GLU A 42 -8.77 4.99 -10.79
CA GLU A 42 -7.59 5.57 -11.44
C GLU A 42 -6.43 4.55 -11.58
N GLY A 43 -6.65 3.27 -11.21
CA GLY A 43 -5.64 2.21 -11.30
C GLY A 43 -4.63 2.21 -10.14
N GLY A 44 -4.82 3.06 -9.14
CA GLY A 44 -3.98 3.12 -7.95
C GLY A 44 -4.14 1.90 -7.06
N LYS A 45 -3.06 1.53 -6.37
CA LYS A 45 -3.01 0.46 -5.37
C LYS A 45 -2.75 1.08 -4.00
N PRO A 46 -3.80 1.27 -3.17
CA PRO A 46 -3.65 1.83 -1.84
C PRO A 46 -3.00 0.84 -0.86
N LEU A 47 -1.87 1.23 -0.29
CA LEU A 47 -1.31 0.66 0.92
C LEU A 47 -1.75 1.52 2.10
N VAL A 48 -2.46 0.93 3.06
CA VAL A 48 -3.06 1.67 4.18
C VAL A 48 -2.55 1.11 5.49
N LEU A 49 -2.12 2.00 6.38
CA LEU A 49 -1.73 1.62 7.73
C LEU A 49 -3.00 1.43 8.58
N ILE A 50 -3.15 0.25 9.18
CA ILE A 50 -4.27 -0.08 10.05
C ILE A 50 -3.80 -0.55 11.43
N SER A 51 -4.63 -0.35 12.44
CA SER A 51 -4.51 -1.01 13.73
C SER A 51 -5.14 -2.41 13.64
N SER A 52 -4.32 -3.41 13.33
CA SER A 52 -4.76 -4.78 13.08
C SER A 52 -4.95 -5.60 14.37
N TYR A 53 -5.22 -5.00 15.53
CA TYR A 53 -5.25 -5.74 16.81
C TYR A 53 -6.23 -6.93 16.80
N ARG A 54 -7.37 -6.81 16.11
CA ARG A 54 -8.33 -7.93 15.93
C ARG A 54 -7.88 -8.96 14.89
N LEU A 55 -7.02 -8.55 13.95
CA LEU A 55 -6.56 -9.31 12.79
C LEU A 55 -5.25 -10.05 13.06
N THR A 56 -4.25 -9.42 13.67
CA THR A 56 -2.91 -10.00 13.87
C THR A 56 -2.58 -10.29 15.33
N ARG A 57 -3.48 -9.94 16.27
CA ARG A 57 -3.26 -9.96 17.74
C ARG A 57 -2.00 -9.18 18.20
N SER A 58 -1.37 -8.45 17.28
CA SER A 58 -0.23 -7.57 17.54
C SER A 58 -0.74 -6.16 17.86
N LYS A 59 -0.03 -5.46 18.75
CA LYS A 59 -0.29 -4.06 19.09
C LYS A 59 0.43 -3.08 18.15
N ALA A 60 1.27 -3.58 17.25
CA ALA A 60 1.93 -2.76 16.25
C ALA A 60 0.97 -2.46 15.08
N PRO A 61 0.98 -1.24 14.52
CA PRO A 61 0.22 -0.93 13.31
C PRO A 61 0.78 -1.72 12.12
N HIS A 62 -0.09 -2.09 11.18
CA HIS A 62 0.22 -2.98 10.06
C HIS A 62 -0.18 -2.37 8.72
N TRP A 63 0.62 -2.59 7.68
CA TRP A 63 0.30 -2.13 6.33
C TRP A 63 -0.48 -3.21 5.59
N VAL A 64 -1.67 -2.85 5.11
CA VAL A 64 -2.50 -3.72 4.27
C VAL A 64 -2.74 -3.08 2.91
N MET A 65 -2.95 -3.92 1.89
CA MET A 65 -3.34 -3.46 0.58
C MET A 65 -4.87 -3.43 0.49
N VAL A 66 -5.45 -2.35 -0.04
CA VAL A 66 -6.85 -2.34 -0.45
C VAL A 66 -6.93 -2.86 -1.87
N THR A 67 -7.61 -3.99 -2.08
CA THR A 67 -7.73 -4.63 -3.39
C THR A 67 -8.98 -4.19 -4.13
N ASP A 68 -10.07 -3.93 -3.41
CA ASP A 68 -11.34 -3.51 -3.98
C ASP A 68 -12.22 -2.77 -2.94
N CYS A 69 -13.27 -2.10 -3.39
CA CYS A 69 -14.21 -1.38 -2.54
C CYS A 69 -15.58 -1.25 -3.23
N ASP A 70 -16.64 -1.68 -2.55
CA ASP A 70 -18.03 -1.50 -2.98
C ASP A 70 -18.83 -0.67 -1.97
N SER A 71 -20.17 -0.67 -2.08
CA SER A 71 -21.06 0.08 -1.18
C SER A 71 -21.06 -0.44 0.26
N ASP A 72 -20.79 -1.73 0.44
CA ASP A 72 -20.96 -2.43 1.72
C ASP A 72 -19.61 -2.71 2.39
N PHE A 73 -18.58 -2.98 1.59
CA PHE A 73 -17.29 -3.49 2.04
C PHE A 73 -16.08 -2.81 1.39
N VAL A 74 -14.99 -2.79 2.17
CA VAL A 74 -13.62 -2.57 1.73
C VAL A 74 -12.90 -3.91 1.80
N TYR A 75 -12.28 -4.31 0.68
CA TYR A 75 -11.57 -5.59 0.59
C TYR A 75 -10.07 -5.37 0.84
N LEU A 76 -9.55 -6.07 1.85
CA LEU A 76 -8.16 -5.96 2.27
C LEU A 76 -7.39 -7.22 1.89
N HIS A 77 -6.11 -7.03 1.54
CA HIS A 77 -5.13 -8.09 1.41
C HIS A 77 -3.99 -7.82 2.40
N ASP A 78 -3.72 -8.81 3.24
CA ASP A 78 -2.64 -8.76 4.22
C ASP A 78 -1.39 -9.45 3.62
N PRO A 79 -0.27 -8.73 3.38
CA PRO A 79 0.95 -9.33 2.87
C PRO A 79 1.68 -10.21 3.90
N ASP A 80 1.37 -10.08 5.21
CA ASP A 80 1.94 -10.92 6.26
C ASP A 80 1.17 -12.24 6.34
N ILE A 81 1.63 -13.22 5.57
CA ILE A 81 1.27 -14.61 5.78
C ILE A 81 2.12 -15.09 6.96
N ASP A 82 1.62 -14.89 8.18
CA ASP A 82 2.27 -15.43 9.36
C ASP A 82 2.21 -16.97 9.30
N HIS A 83 3.27 -17.59 8.77
CA HIS A 83 3.41 -19.04 8.64
C HIS A 83 3.41 -19.77 9.99
N SER A 84 3.50 -19.05 11.12
CA SER A 84 3.55 -19.62 12.46
C SER A 84 2.16 -19.87 13.09
N LEU A 85 1.18 -19.06 12.72
CA LEU A 85 -0.23 -19.30 13.02
C LEU A 85 -0.77 -20.13 11.86
N HIS A 86 -1.52 -21.19 12.13
CA HIS A 86 -2.09 -22.07 11.09
C HIS A 86 -3.19 -21.37 10.27
N ARG A 87 -2.95 -20.15 9.76
CA ARG A 87 -3.78 -19.43 8.81
C ARG A 87 -3.48 -19.97 7.44
N GLN A 88 -4.51 -20.44 6.76
CA GLN A 88 -4.36 -20.88 5.40
C GLN A 88 -4.19 -19.64 4.52
N ALA A 89 -3.40 -19.72 3.45
CA ALA A 89 -3.16 -18.60 2.53
C ALA A 89 -4.45 -18.00 1.91
N ILE A 90 -5.56 -18.74 2.01
CA ILE A 90 -6.93 -18.36 1.65
C ILE A 90 -7.58 -17.39 2.66
N ASP A 91 -7.16 -17.35 3.92
CA ASP A 91 -7.77 -16.51 4.96
C ASP A 91 -7.28 -15.05 4.96
N CYS A 92 -6.22 -14.74 4.20
CA CYS A 92 -5.56 -13.41 4.17
C CYS A 92 -5.77 -12.64 2.86
N GLN A 93 -6.54 -13.21 1.92
CA GLN A 93 -6.83 -12.60 0.62
C GLN A 93 -8.29 -12.13 0.58
N HIS A 94 -8.51 -10.88 0.18
CA HIS A 94 -9.84 -10.28 0.01
C HIS A 94 -10.72 -10.33 1.27
N MET A 95 -10.15 -10.00 2.43
CA MET A 95 -10.93 -9.95 3.66
C MET A 95 -11.92 -8.77 3.58
N PRO A 96 -13.24 -9.03 3.60
CA PRO A 96 -14.23 -7.98 3.57
C PRO A 96 -14.31 -7.31 4.94
N VAL A 97 -14.24 -5.99 4.95
CA VAL A 97 -14.35 -5.18 6.15
C VAL A 97 -15.40 -4.10 5.92
N SER A 98 -16.30 -3.90 6.88
CA SER A 98 -17.27 -2.81 6.76
C SER A 98 -16.57 -1.45 6.65
N HIS A 99 -17.17 -0.50 5.95
CA HIS A 99 -16.66 0.88 5.86
C HIS A 99 -16.42 1.52 7.24
N ALA A 100 -17.28 1.21 8.21
CA ALA A 100 -17.15 1.69 9.59
C ALA A 100 -15.92 1.10 10.29
N ASP A 101 -15.71 -0.21 10.15
CA ASP A 101 -14.55 -0.89 10.73
C ASP A 101 -13.25 -0.45 10.07
N PHE A 102 -13.23 -0.32 8.74
CA PHE A 102 -12.07 0.20 8.00
C PHE A 102 -11.70 1.61 8.46
N ASN A 103 -12.67 2.51 8.58
CA ASN A 103 -12.44 3.86 9.07
C ASN A 103 -11.91 3.89 10.51
N ARG A 104 -12.43 3.02 11.38
CA ARG A 104 -11.96 2.89 12.77
C ARG A 104 -10.53 2.37 12.83
N MET A 105 -10.18 1.34 12.07
CA MET A 105 -8.86 0.72 12.14
C MET A 105 -7.77 1.57 11.47
N SER A 106 -8.11 2.36 10.45
CA SER A 106 -7.17 3.22 9.70
C SER A 106 -6.93 4.59 10.33
N CYS A 107 -7.55 4.88 11.48
CA CYS A 107 -7.37 6.15 12.20
C CYS A 107 -6.60 5.93 13.51
N PHE A 108 -5.62 6.78 13.76
CA PHE A 108 -4.72 6.71 14.91
C PHE A 108 -4.74 7.99 15.74
N GLY A 109 -4.70 7.83 17.06
CA GLY A 109 -4.61 8.95 18.02
C GLY A 109 -5.87 9.81 18.11
N THR A 110 -5.81 10.82 18.97
CA THR A 110 -6.90 11.80 19.19
C THR A 110 -7.21 12.61 17.93
N ASP A 111 -6.18 12.87 17.13
CA ASP A 111 -6.29 13.70 15.94
C ASP A 111 -6.78 12.90 14.72
N LYS A 112 -7.16 11.62 14.87
CA LYS A 112 -7.61 10.73 13.78
C LYS A 112 -6.68 10.79 12.56
N LEU A 113 -5.38 10.61 12.81
CA LEU A 113 -4.38 10.57 11.76
C LEU A 113 -4.55 9.29 10.95
N ARG A 114 -4.38 9.39 9.64
CA ARG A 114 -4.38 8.25 8.72
C ARG A 114 -3.10 8.33 7.89
N ALA A 115 -2.54 7.17 7.58
CA ALA A 115 -1.41 7.05 6.66
C ALA A 115 -1.78 6.09 5.53
N ALA A 116 -1.58 6.53 4.30
CA ALA A 116 -1.76 5.74 3.10
C ALA A 116 -0.69 6.12 2.06
N VAL A 117 -0.23 5.12 1.31
CA VAL A 117 0.66 5.28 0.16
C VAL A 117 -0.06 4.70 -1.05
N ILE A 118 -0.19 5.49 -2.11
CA ILE A 118 -0.81 5.02 -3.34
C ILE A 118 0.28 4.73 -4.35
N VAL A 119 0.31 3.51 -4.87
CA VAL A 119 1.24 3.10 -5.91
C VAL A 119 0.49 3.00 -7.23
N PHE A 120 1.04 3.59 -8.28
CA PHE A 120 0.54 3.45 -9.64
C PHE A 120 1.52 2.60 -10.45
N ALA A 121 1.00 1.85 -11.42
CA ALA A 121 1.86 1.20 -12.40
C ALA A 121 2.63 2.28 -13.16
N ALA A 122 3.91 2.02 -13.44
CA ALA A 122 4.64 2.83 -14.39
C ALA A 122 3.89 2.81 -15.73
N PRO A 123 3.78 3.94 -16.45
CA PRO A 123 3.30 3.92 -17.83
C PRO A 123 4.11 2.87 -18.59
N VAL A 124 3.42 1.89 -19.17
CA VAL A 124 4.08 0.96 -20.07
C VAL A 124 4.34 1.75 -21.35
N ASP A 125 5.59 2.11 -21.60
CA ASP A 125 5.98 2.71 -22.87
C ASP A 125 5.80 1.65 -23.97
N ASP A 126 4.67 1.70 -24.68
CA ASP A 126 4.33 0.80 -25.79
C ASP A 126 5.38 0.82 -26.93
N HIS A 127 6.32 1.77 -26.91
CA HIS A 127 7.40 1.90 -27.89
C HIS A 127 8.52 0.85 -27.75
N ALA A 128 8.63 0.12 -26.64
CA ALA A 128 9.67 -0.91 -26.47
C ALA A 128 9.32 -2.27 -27.10
N CYS A 129 8.04 -2.56 -27.34
CA CYS A 129 7.60 -3.86 -27.88
C CYS A 129 7.85 -3.99 -29.40
N ALA A 130 7.84 -2.88 -30.14
CA ALA A 130 8.01 -2.90 -31.59
C ALA A 130 9.46 -3.15 -32.05
N SER A 131 10.47 -2.93 -31.21
CA SER A 131 11.89 -3.05 -31.59
C SER A 131 12.45 -4.48 -31.47
N GLN A 132 11.78 -5.39 -30.75
CA GLN A 132 12.20 -6.79 -30.65
C GLN A 132 11.60 -7.71 -31.73
N ALA A 133 10.46 -7.35 -32.33
CA ALA A 133 9.83 -8.15 -33.39
C ALA A 133 10.56 -8.06 -34.75
N ALA A 134 11.29 -6.97 -35.02
CA ALA A 134 11.98 -6.77 -36.29
C ALA A 134 13.29 -7.58 -36.44
N SER A 135 13.84 -8.14 -35.35
CA SER A 135 15.11 -8.89 -35.39
C SER A 135 14.96 -10.37 -35.74
N ALA A 136 13.72 -10.90 -35.84
CA ALA A 136 13.47 -12.33 -36.04
C ALA A 136 13.16 -12.75 -37.49
N ALA A 137 13.15 -11.81 -38.44
CA ALA A 137 12.86 -12.10 -39.85
C ALA A 137 14.08 -11.82 -40.75
N ARG A 138 15.09 -12.69 -40.68
CA ARG A 138 16.08 -12.84 -41.77
C ARG A 138 15.74 -14.11 -42.56
N PRO A 139 15.52 -14.04 -43.88
CA PRO A 139 15.34 -15.24 -44.69
C PRO A 139 16.67 -15.98 -44.78
N GLN A 140 16.63 -17.30 -44.57
CA GLN A 140 17.75 -18.17 -44.87
C GLN A 140 17.71 -18.48 -46.37
N ASP A 141 18.74 -18.06 -47.10
CA ASP A 141 18.95 -18.45 -48.50
C ASP A 141 19.25 -19.95 -48.59
N PRO A 142 18.77 -20.66 -49.63
CA PRO A 142 19.03 -22.08 -49.81
C PRO A 142 20.46 -22.27 -50.35
N VAL A 143 21.26 -23.06 -49.65
CA VAL A 143 22.54 -23.54 -50.19
C VAL A 143 22.27 -24.76 -51.08
N HIS A 144 22.95 -24.73 -52.22
CA HIS A 144 22.77 -25.51 -53.44
C HIS A 144 23.08 -27.01 -53.32
#